data_AF-A0A2G9MCY4-F1
#
_entry.id   AF-A0A2G9MCY4-F1
#
_cell.length_a   1.000
_cell.length_b   1.000
_cell.length_c   1.000
_cell.angle_alpha   90.00
_cell.angle_beta   90.00
_cell.angle_gamma   90.00
#
_symmetry.space_group_name_H-M   'P 1'
#
loop_
_entity.id
_entity.type
_entity.pdbx_description
1 polymer ?
#
loop_
_entity_poly.entity_id
_entity_poly.type
_entity_poly.pdbx_seq_one_letter_code
_entity_poly.pdbx_strand_id
1 'polypeptide(L)'
;MVAIKKLISYIIPLIVLILFVMFYYNPTGAFESVKNVVSDVNASLDSIIGAEEVTASKPTLPPAQQADVDKLIATMERMKSSDTKFCFDNYGGFSNLGGTTITLTYDPSRKSTFIKVLRGVGGVQEVFFKEVEGMKPCVIAGSEDVVETFNTAFLNTNSWDVKSYFLNNFIDTQHLKKEHFTPVNSIQITYKSGWDVSDGNIIRIPEFGTGTVNDVNNNLIDGGMLYTPDNEHICFFPTIPDPFGPSCDGSDKDGLDDDCLGADLTEDISITRQLKEGKLLSCG
;
A
#
# COMPACT_ATOMS: atom_id res chain seq x y z
N MET A 1 38.02 -3.61 -31.38
CA MET A 1 37.12 -3.14 -30.30
C MET A 1 37.70 -2.01 -29.43
N VAL A 2 38.99 -2.02 -29.06
CA VAL A 2 39.61 -0.98 -28.20
C VAL A 2 39.70 0.40 -28.89
N ALA A 3 39.92 0.46 -30.20
CA ALA A 3 40.02 1.72 -30.95
C ALA A 3 38.69 2.50 -31.00
N ILE A 4 37.57 1.80 -31.13
CA ILE A 4 36.22 2.40 -31.18
C ILE A 4 35.85 2.99 -29.82
N LYS A 5 36.14 2.29 -28.72
CA LYS A 5 35.88 2.80 -27.36
C LYS A 5 36.67 4.08 -27.05
N LYS A 6 37.93 4.16 -27.51
CA LYS A 6 38.74 5.38 -27.37
C LYS A 6 38.21 6.53 -28.23
N LEU A 7 37.77 6.25 -29.47
CA LEU A 7 37.17 7.26 -30.32
C LEU A 7 35.91 7.87 -29.68
N ILE A 8 35.03 7.01 -29.16
CA ILE A 8 33.79 7.45 -28.50
C ILE A 8 34.08 8.26 -27.23
N SER A 9 35.09 7.90 -26.44
CA SER A 9 35.43 8.62 -25.20
C SER A 9 35.93 10.05 -25.43
N TYR A 10 36.47 10.37 -26.62
CA TYR A 10 36.87 11.74 -26.96
C TYR A 10 35.76 12.53 -27.66
N ILE A 11 34.91 11.86 -28.44
CA ILE A 11 33.83 12.51 -29.20
C ILE A 11 32.73 13.04 -28.27
N ILE A 12 32.30 12.26 -27.27
CA ILE A 12 31.20 12.66 -26.37
C ILE A 12 31.51 13.96 -25.62
N PRO A 13 32.64 14.12 -24.90
CA PRO A 13 32.94 15.36 -24.21
C PRO A 13 33.14 16.55 -25.16
N LEU A 14 33.62 16.32 -26.39
CA LEU A 14 33.74 17.37 -27.40
C LEU A 14 32.35 17.88 -27.84
N ILE A 15 31.39 16.97 -28.06
CA ILE A 15 30.00 17.32 -28.41
C ILE A 15 29.36 18.09 -27.26
N VAL A 16 29.54 17.64 -26.01
CA VAL A 16 29.01 18.33 -24.83
C VAL A 16 29.58 19.73 -24.72
N LEU A 17 30.88 19.91 -24.97
CA LEU A 17 31.52 21.24 -24.97
C LEU A 17 30.95 22.16 -26.05
N ILE A 18 30.74 21.66 -27.27
CA ILE A 18 30.15 22.41 -28.38
C ILE A 18 28.73 22.84 -28.02
N LEU A 19 27.91 21.94 -27.48
CA LEU A 19 26.56 22.24 -27.03
C LEU A 19 26.58 23.31 -25.92
N PHE A 20 27.50 23.21 -24.97
CA PHE A 20 27.64 24.20 -23.89
C PHE A 20 27.96 25.60 -24.43
N VAL A 21 28.87 25.69 -25.42
CA VAL A 21 29.18 26.95 -26.11
C VAL A 21 27.96 27.47 -26.88
N MET A 22 27.22 26.62 -27.57
CA MET A 22 26.01 27.03 -28.30
C MET A 22 24.91 27.55 -27.37
N PHE A 23 24.68 26.90 -26.23
CA PHE A 23 23.71 27.36 -25.23
C PHE A 23 24.15 28.66 -24.55
N TYR A 24 25.45 28.86 -24.33
CA TYR A 24 25.97 30.08 -23.71
C TYR A 24 25.78 31.31 -24.61
N TYR A 25 26.01 31.18 -25.92
CA TYR A 25 25.92 32.31 -26.86
C TYR A 25 24.56 32.48 -27.56
N ASN A 26 23.69 31.47 -27.56
CA ASN A 26 22.36 31.54 -28.18
C ASN A 26 21.32 30.65 -27.45
N PRO A 27 20.88 31.04 -26.24
CA PRO A 27 20.07 30.18 -25.37
C PRO A 27 18.68 29.85 -25.92
N THR A 28 18.09 30.74 -26.73
CA THR A 28 16.74 30.54 -27.31
C THR A 28 16.74 29.79 -28.64
N GLY A 29 17.82 29.86 -29.44
CA GLY A 29 17.91 29.19 -30.75
C GLY A 29 18.64 27.84 -30.73
N ALA A 30 19.49 27.58 -29.73
CA ALA A 30 20.27 26.36 -29.65
C ALA A 30 19.40 25.11 -29.46
N PHE A 31 18.32 25.21 -28.70
CA PHE A 31 17.44 24.07 -28.42
C PHE A 31 16.70 23.57 -29.67
N GLU A 32 16.21 24.50 -30.52
CA GLU A 32 15.58 24.15 -31.80
C GLU A 32 16.60 23.56 -32.79
N SER A 33 17.85 24.05 -32.77
CA SER A 33 18.93 23.50 -33.60
C SER A 33 19.31 22.07 -33.18
N VAL A 34 19.37 21.78 -31.88
CA VAL A 34 19.60 20.41 -31.37
C VAL A 34 18.44 19.49 -31.73
N LYS A 35 17.20 19.97 -31.61
CA LYS A 35 16.00 19.20 -31.94
C LYS A 35 15.99 18.77 -33.41
N ASN A 36 16.37 19.66 -34.34
CA ASN A 36 16.45 19.36 -35.76
C ASN A 36 17.57 18.35 -36.09
N VAL A 37 18.72 18.45 -35.42
CA VAL A 37 19.82 17.48 -35.61
C VAL A 37 19.43 16.10 -35.03
N VAL A 38 18.75 16.06 -33.89
CA VAL A 38 18.26 14.80 -33.28
C VAL A 38 17.16 14.16 -34.12
N SER A 39 16.27 14.95 -34.75
CA SER A 39 15.27 14.40 -35.67
C SER A 39 15.89 13.82 -36.94
N ASP A 40 16.93 14.45 -37.47
CA ASP A 40 17.65 13.94 -38.66
C ASP A 40 18.52 12.71 -38.33
N VAL A 41 19.04 12.63 -37.11
CA VAL A 41 19.74 11.44 -36.60
C VAL A 41 18.77 10.29 -36.34
N ASN A 42 17.54 10.56 -35.86
CA ASN A 42 16.49 9.53 -35.75
C ASN A 42 16.16 8.91 -37.13
N ALA A 43 16.03 9.74 -38.16
CA ALA A 43 15.78 9.25 -39.52
C ALA A 43 16.94 8.42 -40.10
N SER A 44 18.17 8.64 -39.63
CA SER A 44 19.35 7.85 -40.03
C SER A 44 19.58 6.62 -39.13
N LEU A 45 19.12 6.65 -37.88
CA LEU A 45 19.22 5.54 -36.92
C LEU A 45 18.25 4.40 -37.22
N ASP A 46 17.12 4.66 -37.89
CA ASP A 46 16.22 3.61 -38.38
C ASP A 46 16.94 2.59 -39.31
N SER A 47 18.08 2.97 -39.90
CA SER A 47 18.90 2.08 -40.74
C SER A 47 20.05 1.36 -40.00
N ILE A 48 20.38 1.77 -38.77
CA ILE A 48 21.50 1.21 -37.96
C ILE A 48 20.99 0.42 -36.75
N ILE A 49 19.72 0.56 -36.36
CA ILE A 49 19.11 -0.25 -35.29
C ILE A 49 18.60 -1.57 -35.88
N GLY A 50 19.54 -2.42 -36.27
CA GLY A 50 19.39 -3.87 -36.19
C GLY A 50 19.73 -4.36 -34.78
N ALA A 51 19.35 -3.60 -33.75
CA ALA A 51 19.33 -4.15 -32.40
C ALA A 51 18.17 -5.15 -32.41
N GLU A 52 18.46 -6.43 -32.21
CA GLU A 52 17.43 -7.41 -31.86
C GLU A 52 16.49 -6.72 -30.87
N GLU A 53 15.18 -6.70 -31.17
CA GLU A 53 14.19 -6.38 -30.15
C GLU A 53 14.53 -7.28 -28.98
N VAL A 54 15.07 -6.68 -27.91
CA VAL A 54 15.23 -7.39 -26.65
C VAL A 54 13.80 -7.63 -26.20
N THR A 55 13.25 -8.78 -26.58
CA THR A 55 11.97 -9.27 -26.10
C THR A 55 12.12 -9.47 -24.61
N ALA A 56 11.96 -8.38 -23.86
CA ALA A 56 11.88 -8.42 -22.42
C ALA A 56 10.64 -9.25 -22.10
N SER A 57 10.86 -10.46 -21.58
CA SER A 57 9.78 -11.30 -21.11
C SER A 57 8.97 -10.52 -20.07
N LYS A 58 7.64 -10.45 -20.24
CA LYS A 58 6.75 -9.83 -19.25
C LYS A 58 7.10 -10.41 -17.87
N PRO A 59 7.44 -9.58 -16.86
CA PRO A 59 7.77 -10.08 -15.55
C PRO A 59 6.58 -10.86 -14.98
N THR A 60 6.86 -11.97 -14.31
CA THR A 60 5.85 -12.74 -13.60
C THR A 60 6.01 -12.52 -12.10
N LEU A 61 4.93 -12.72 -11.35
CA LEU A 61 5.02 -12.76 -9.89
C LEU A 61 5.70 -14.06 -9.44
N PRO A 62 6.54 -14.02 -8.39
CA PRO A 62 7.00 -15.24 -7.75
C PRO A 62 5.79 -15.99 -7.19
N PRO A 63 5.84 -17.34 -7.12
CA PRO A 63 4.70 -18.13 -6.67
C PRO A 63 4.17 -17.74 -5.28
N ALA A 64 5.05 -17.35 -4.34
CA ALA A 64 4.65 -16.91 -3.02
C ALA A 64 3.82 -15.61 -3.06
N GLN A 65 4.30 -14.58 -3.76
CA GLN A 65 3.58 -13.30 -3.88
C GLN A 65 2.27 -13.47 -4.66
N GLN A 66 2.24 -14.34 -5.68
CA GLN A 66 0.99 -14.67 -6.37
C GLN A 66 -0.02 -15.30 -5.41
N ALA A 67 0.41 -16.26 -4.58
CA ALA A 67 -0.47 -16.90 -3.60
C ALA A 67 -1.00 -15.90 -2.57
N ASP A 68 -0.19 -14.91 -2.14
CA ASP A 68 -0.64 -13.88 -1.20
C ASP A 68 -1.71 -12.96 -1.84
N VAL A 69 -1.51 -12.55 -3.10
CA VAL A 69 -2.50 -11.78 -3.87
C VAL A 69 -3.79 -12.58 -4.09
N ASP A 70 -3.67 -13.86 -4.42
CA ASP A 70 -4.83 -14.74 -4.62
C ASP A 70 -5.62 -14.91 -3.31
N LYS A 71 -4.93 -15.06 -2.17
CA LYS A 71 -5.58 -15.12 -0.85
C LYS A 71 -6.27 -13.81 -0.49
N LEU A 72 -5.63 -12.66 -0.73
CA LEU A 72 -6.26 -11.35 -0.53
C LEU A 72 -7.58 -11.26 -1.27
N ILE A 73 -7.57 -11.56 -2.58
CA ILE A 73 -8.77 -11.50 -3.43
C ILE A 73 -9.84 -12.49 -2.95
N ALA A 74 -9.44 -13.73 -2.65
CA ALA A 74 -10.35 -14.74 -2.17
C ALA A 74 -11.00 -14.34 -0.83
N THR A 75 -10.24 -13.70 0.07
CA THR A 75 -10.76 -13.19 1.34
C THR A 75 -11.70 -12.01 1.11
N MET A 76 -11.36 -11.04 0.25
CA MET A 76 -12.25 -9.93 -0.10
C MET A 76 -13.59 -10.43 -0.67
N GLU A 77 -13.57 -11.34 -1.63
CA GLU A 77 -14.81 -11.89 -2.22
C GLU A 77 -15.62 -12.71 -1.20
N ARG A 78 -14.95 -13.42 -0.28
CA ARG A 78 -15.61 -14.15 0.82
C ARG A 78 -16.29 -13.19 1.79
N MET A 79 -15.60 -12.15 2.23
CA MET A 79 -16.17 -11.12 3.12
C MET A 79 -17.34 -10.39 2.43
N LYS A 80 -17.28 -10.19 1.11
CA LYS A 80 -18.38 -9.60 0.33
C LYS A 80 -19.63 -10.48 0.26
N SER A 81 -19.43 -11.78 0.05
CA SER A 81 -20.51 -12.73 -0.29
C SER A 81 -21.09 -13.46 0.93
N SER A 82 -20.52 -13.23 2.12
CA SER A 82 -20.91 -13.97 3.31
C SER A 82 -22.25 -13.48 3.87
N ASP A 83 -23.26 -14.35 3.86
CA ASP A 83 -24.56 -14.11 4.53
C ASP A 83 -24.40 -14.00 6.05
N THR A 84 -23.38 -14.66 6.59
CA THR A 84 -22.87 -14.47 7.95
C THR A 84 -22.02 -13.21 7.97
N LYS A 85 -22.41 -12.16 8.70
CA LYS A 85 -21.66 -10.89 8.81
C LYS A 85 -20.30 -11.08 9.49
N PHE A 86 -19.35 -11.75 8.84
CA PHE A 86 -17.98 -11.89 9.30
C PHE A 86 -17.26 -10.58 9.03
N CYS A 87 -17.11 -9.82 10.09
CA CYS A 87 -16.48 -8.51 10.00
C CYS A 87 -14.98 -8.58 9.92
N PHE A 88 -14.39 -9.69 10.34
CA PHE A 88 -12.97 -9.89 10.30
C PHE A 88 -12.68 -11.18 9.58
N ASP A 89 -11.62 -11.17 8.77
CA ASP A 89 -11.13 -12.35 8.10
C ASP A 89 -9.63 -12.24 7.88
N ASN A 90 -8.96 -13.38 7.76
CA ASN A 90 -7.52 -13.45 7.64
C ASN A 90 -7.13 -13.87 6.21
N TYR A 91 -6.42 -13.00 5.50
CA TYR A 91 -5.84 -13.29 4.17
C TYR A 91 -4.42 -13.85 4.24
N GLY A 92 -3.81 -13.87 5.42
CA GLY A 92 -2.49 -14.46 5.69
C GLY A 92 -1.32 -13.50 5.54
N GLY A 93 -1.58 -12.23 5.25
CA GLY A 93 -0.56 -11.21 5.09
C GLY A 93 0.18 -11.32 3.76
N PHE A 94 1.16 -10.46 3.55
CA PHE A 94 2.07 -10.53 2.40
C PHE A 94 3.42 -11.05 2.83
N SER A 95 3.99 -11.96 2.03
CA SER A 95 5.43 -12.21 2.03
C SER A 95 6.19 -10.95 1.61
N ASN A 96 7.51 -10.98 1.71
CA ASN A 96 8.37 -9.87 1.27
C ASN A 96 8.05 -9.51 -0.20
N LEU A 97 7.49 -8.31 -0.41
CA LEU A 97 7.09 -7.86 -1.75
C LEU A 97 8.29 -7.45 -2.60
N GLY A 98 9.43 -7.06 -2.01
CA GLY A 98 10.61 -6.60 -2.73
C GLY A 98 10.29 -5.52 -3.76
N GLY A 99 10.68 -5.72 -5.02
CA GLY A 99 10.36 -4.79 -6.12
C GLY A 99 8.92 -4.86 -6.65
N THR A 100 7.97 -5.40 -5.87
CA THR A 100 6.55 -5.53 -6.23
C THR A 100 5.73 -4.48 -5.48
N THR A 101 4.81 -3.83 -6.20
CA THR A 101 3.83 -2.88 -5.66
C THR A 101 2.44 -3.43 -5.91
N ILE A 102 1.60 -3.48 -4.89
CA ILE A 102 0.18 -3.80 -5.00
C ILE A 102 -0.59 -2.49 -4.80
N THR A 103 -1.48 -2.14 -5.73
CA THR A 103 -2.36 -0.99 -5.58
C THR A 103 -3.82 -1.42 -5.62
N LEU A 104 -4.62 -0.89 -4.70
CA LEU A 104 -6.06 -0.99 -4.69
C LEU A 104 -6.60 0.40 -4.99
N THR A 105 -7.43 0.56 -6.01
CA THR A 105 -7.97 1.86 -6.40
C THR A 105 -9.46 1.75 -6.67
N TYR A 106 -10.26 2.51 -5.91
CA TYR A 106 -11.69 2.60 -6.10
C TYR A 106 -12.05 3.53 -7.24
N ASP A 107 -12.89 3.04 -8.15
CA ASP A 107 -13.50 3.82 -9.20
C ASP A 107 -14.99 4.04 -8.88
N PRO A 108 -15.39 5.27 -8.52
CA PRO A 108 -16.77 5.58 -8.17
C PRO A 108 -17.73 5.44 -9.36
N SER A 109 -17.24 5.56 -10.61
CA SER A 109 -18.08 5.41 -11.81
C SER A 109 -18.50 3.96 -12.04
N ARG A 110 -17.62 3.02 -11.68
CA ARG A 110 -17.86 1.57 -11.79
C ARG A 110 -18.27 0.93 -10.47
N LYS A 111 -18.28 1.69 -9.37
CA LYS A 111 -18.52 1.20 -8.00
C LYS A 111 -17.69 -0.04 -7.66
N SER A 112 -16.42 -0.02 -8.06
CA SER A 112 -15.54 -1.19 -8.03
C SER A 112 -14.13 -0.80 -7.61
N THR A 113 -13.43 -1.71 -6.92
CA THR A 113 -12.02 -1.56 -6.59
C THR A 113 -11.17 -2.37 -7.57
N PHE A 114 -10.17 -1.70 -8.16
CA PHE A 114 -9.17 -2.30 -9.03
C PHE A 114 -7.91 -2.64 -8.24
N ILE A 115 -7.56 -3.91 -8.23
CA ILE A 115 -6.33 -4.43 -7.67
C ILE A 115 -5.33 -4.58 -8.82
N LYS A 116 -4.24 -3.82 -8.78
CA LYS A 116 -3.13 -3.92 -9.73
C LYS A 116 -1.88 -4.37 -9.01
N VAL A 117 -1.11 -5.23 -9.65
CA VAL A 117 0.23 -5.58 -9.18
C VAL A 117 1.23 -5.14 -10.22
N LEU A 118 2.16 -4.30 -9.79
CA LEU A 118 3.22 -3.74 -10.61
C LEU A 118 4.57 -4.34 -10.18
N ARG A 119 5.44 -4.61 -11.15
CA ARG A 119 6.78 -5.15 -10.95
C ARG A 119 7.77 -4.60 -11.98
N GLY A 120 9.03 -5.03 -11.87
CA GLY A 120 10.10 -4.69 -12.81
C GLY A 120 10.91 -3.49 -12.33
N VAL A 121 11.88 -3.08 -13.15
CA VAL A 121 12.72 -1.91 -12.84
C VAL A 121 11.82 -0.67 -12.70
N GLY A 122 11.84 -0.06 -11.53
CA GLY A 122 11.00 1.10 -11.20
C GLY A 122 9.55 0.76 -10.81
N GLY A 123 9.16 -0.52 -10.74
CA GLY A 123 7.82 -0.92 -10.28
C GLY A 123 6.68 -0.45 -11.19
N VAL A 124 6.93 -0.33 -12.50
CA VAL A 124 5.98 0.28 -13.45
C VAL A 124 5.25 -0.74 -14.36
N GLN A 125 5.70 -2.00 -14.41
CA GLN A 125 5.13 -2.97 -15.34
C GLN A 125 3.99 -3.73 -14.68
N GLU A 126 2.79 -3.63 -15.24
CA GLU A 126 1.62 -4.36 -14.75
C GLU A 126 1.77 -5.86 -15.04
N VAL A 127 1.77 -6.66 -13.98
CA VAL A 127 1.86 -8.11 -14.04
C VAL A 127 0.53 -8.79 -13.73
N PHE A 128 -0.34 -8.13 -12.98
CA PHE A 128 -1.65 -8.62 -12.59
C PHE A 128 -2.66 -7.48 -12.48
N PHE A 129 -3.91 -7.77 -12.84
CA PHE A 129 -5.05 -6.86 -12.75
C PHE A 129 -6.31 -7.64 -12.39
N LYS A 130 -7.05 -7.16 -11.39
CA LYS A 130 -8.35 -7.71 -10.99
C LYS A 130 -9.29 -6.60 -10.58
N GLU A 131 -10.57 -6.76 -10.93
CA GLU A 131 -11.66 -5.91 -10.46
C GLU A 131 -12.45 -6.66 -9.38
N VAL A 132 -12.78 -5.95 -8.30
CA VAL A 132 -13.64 -6.39 -7.21
C VAL A 132 -14.81 -5.42 -7.10
N GLU A 133 -15.98 -5.84 -7.59
CA GLU A 133 -17.18 -5.01 -7.62
C GLU A 133 -17.79 -4.82 -6.22
N GLY A 134 -18.31 -3.62 -5.95
CA GLY A 134 -19.10 -3.31 -4.76
C GLY A 134 -18.31 -3.09 -3.47
N MET A 135 -16.97 -3.14 -3.53
CA MET A 135 -16.11 -2.89 -2.38
C MET A 135 -15.30 -1.61 -2.55
N LYS A 136 -15.18 -0.83 -1.48
CA LYS A 136 -14.35 0.37 -1.37
C LYS A 136 -13.27 0.18 -0.30
N PRO A 137 -12.01 0.57 -0.54
CA PRO A 137 -10.97 0.44 0.45
C PRO A 137 -11.18 1.42 1.61
N CYS A 138 -10.78 1.01 2.81
CA CYS A 138 -10.68 1.85 4.00
C CYS A 138 -9.44 1.49 4.81
N VAL A 139 -9.18 2.28 5.84
CA VAL A 139 -8.15 1.99 6.83
C VAL A 139 -8.65 2.30 8.24
N ILE A 140 -8.10 1.61 9.23
CA ILE A 140 -8.26 1.99 10.64
C ILE A 140 -7.11 2.94 11.00
N ALA A 141 -7.19 4.15 10.46
CA ALA A 141 -6.19 5.22 10.63
C ALA A 141 -6.76 6.56 10.10
N GLY A 142 -5.98 7.63 10.20
CA GLY A 142 -6.27 8.95 9.61
C GLY A 142 -6.66 10.01 10.64
N SER A 143 -7.25 9.62 11.77
CA SER A 143 -7.50 10.47 12.92
C SER A 143 -7.45 9.67 14.22
N GLU A 144 -7.06 10.31 15.32
CA GLU A 144 -7.06 9.72 16.66
C GLU A 144 -8.47 9.23 17.03
N ASP A 145 -9.51 10.03 16.72
CA ASP A 145 -10.91 9.66 16.95
C ASP A 145 -11.32 8.33 16.29
N VAL A 146 -10.86 8.07 15.05
CA VAL A 146 -11.18 6.83 14.32
C VAL A 146 -10.55 5.62 15.02
N VAL A 147 -9.28 5.75 15.39
CA VAL A 147 -8.50 4.67 16.01
C VAL A 147 -8.99 4.42 17.43
N GLU A 148 -9.24 5.46 18.24
CA GLU A 148 -9.77 5.34 19.60
C GLU A 148 -11.17 4.72 19.59
N THR A 149 -12.04 5.11 18.65
CA THR A 149 -13.37 4.53 18.51
C THR A 149 -13.28 3.06 18.14
N PHE A 150 -12.38 2.68 17.23
CA PHE A 150 -12.14 1.28 16.88
C PHE A 150 -11.62 0.48 18.09
N ASN A 151 -10.59 0.98 18.77
CA ASN A 151 -9.99 0.37 19.95
C ASN A 151 -11.04 0.14 21.06
N THR A 152 -11.86 1.15 21.33
CA THR A 152 -12.94 1.07 22.33
C THR A 152 -14.01 0.06 21.93
N ALA A 153 -14.37 -0.01 20.64
CA ALA A 153 -15.40 -0.91 20.15
C ALA A 153 -14.97 -2.38 20.13
N PHE A 154 -13.69 -2.66 19.83
CA PHE A 154 -13.25 -4.01 19.49
C PHE A 154 -12.13 -4.58 20.37
N LEU A 155 -11.30 -3.77 21.02
CA LEU A 155 -10.08 -4.24 21.71
C LEU A 155 -10.17 -4.10 23.24
N ASN A 156 -10.77 -3.02 23.74
CA ASN A 156 -10.86 -2.76 25.19
C ASN A 156 -11.90 -3.67 25.88
N THR A 157 -11.47 -4.88 26.27
CA THR A 157 -12.32 -5.91 26.89
C THR A 157 -12.35 -5.89 28.43
N ASN A 158 -11.71 -4.91 29.10
CA ASN A 158 -11.84 -4.65 30.56
C ASN A 158 -13.21 -4.02 30.93
N SER A 159 -14.26 -4.61 30.36
CA SER A 159 -15.65 -4.16 30.28
C SER A 159 -16.44 -4.21 31.59
N TRP A 160 -15.78 -4.35 32.74
CA TRP A 160 -16.44 -3.97 34.00
C TRP A 160 -16.59 -2.45 34.05
N ASP A 161 -15.63 -1.71 33.49
CA ASP A 161 -15.73 -0.27 33.36
C ASP A 161 -16.37 0.19 32.05
N VAL A 162 -16.37 -0.59 30.97
CA VAL A 162 -17.13 -0.19 29.76
C VAL A 162 -18.64 -0.26 30.04
N LYS A 163 -19.14 -1.31 30.69
CA LYS A 163 -20.54 -1.30 31.14
C LYS A 163 -20.81 -0.18 32.15
N SER A 164 -19.91 0.12 33.08
CA SER A 164 -20.11 1.22 34.05
C SER A 164 -20.03 2.60 33.38
N TYR A 165 -19.13 2.82 32.41
CA TYR A 165 -18.95 4.06 31.68
C TYR A 165 -20.11 4.30 30.71
N PHE A 166 -20.62 3.25 30.06
CA PHE A 166 -21.80 3.31 29.20
C PHE A 166 -23.15 3.25 29.94
N LEU A 167 -23.21 2.70 31.16
CA LEU A 167 -24.44 2.69 31.99
C LEU A 167 -24.53 3.91 32.92
N ASN A 168 -23.40 4.46 33.39
CA ASN A 168 -23.38 5.63 34.29
C ASN A 168 -23.26 6.95 33.53
N ASN A 169 -22.57 6.98 32.39
CA ASN A 169 -22.77 8.03 31.40
C ASN A 169 -23.80 7.46 30.43
N PHE A 170 -24.95 8.12 30.31
CA PHE A 170 -25.98 7.88 29.30
C PHE A 170 -25.38 8.16 27.91
N ILE A 171 -24.39 7.36 27.49
CA ILE A 171 -23.73 7.44 26.21
C ILE A 171 -24.76 6.90 25.24
N ASP A 172 -25.47 7.87 24.68
CA ASP A 172 -26.26 7.76 23.49
C ASP A 172 -25.59 6.75 22.55
N THR A 173 -26.30 5.68 22.20
CA THR A 173 -25.94 4.74 21.13
C THR A 173 -25.47 5.42 19.83
N GLN A 174 -25.66 6.74 19.69
CA GLN A 174 -24.98 7.57 18.71
C GLN A 174 -23.45 7.63 18.78
N HIS A 175 -22.78 7.37 19.91
CA HIS A 175 -21.31 7.30 19.92
C HIS A 175 -20.77 6.04 19.22
N LEU A 176 -21.54 4.94 19.19
CA LEU A 176 -21.26 3.80 18.32
C LEU A 176 -21.60 4.08 16.83
N LYS A 177 -22.17 5.24 16.50
CA LYS A 177 -22.32 5.70 15.11
C LYS A 177 -21.13 6.55 14.64
N LYS A 178 -20.15 6.84 15.50
CA LYS A 178 -18.92 7.47 15.02
C LYS A 178 -18.17 6.48 14.13
N GLU A 179 -17.68 6.99 13.01
CA GLU A 179 -16.91 6.19 12.05
C GLU A 179 -15.64 5.66 12.75
N HIS A 180 -15.55 4.34 12.91
CA HIS A 180 -14.35 3.65 13.43
C HIS A 180 -13.46 3.16 12.28
N PHE A 181 -13.55 3.80 11.12
CA PHE A 181 -12.70 3.55 9.95
C PHE A 181 -12.72 4.80 9.06
N THR A 182 -11.68 4.96 8.24
CA THR A 182 -11.59 6.03 7.26
C THR A 182 -11.70 5.45 5.85
N PRO A 183 -12.76 5.75 5.08
CA PRO A 183 -12.84 5.40 3.67
C PRO A 183 -11.74 6.10 2.86
N VAL A 184 -11.07 5.36 1.99
CA VAL A 184 -10.04 5.90 1.08
C VAL A 184 -10.39 5.53 -0.37
N ASN A 185 -9.77 6.19 -1.34
CA ASN A 185 -9.91 5.81 -2.76
C ASN A 185 -8.74 4.95 -3.22
N SER A 186 -7.59 5.01 -2.56
CA SER A 186 -6.40 4.29 -2.97
C SER A 186 -5.59 3.76 -1.78
N ILE A 187 -5.11 2.53 -1.91
CA ILE A 187 -4.13 1.93 -1.01
C ILE A 187 -2.98 1.43 -1.87
N GLN A 188 -1.75 1.72 -1.46
CA GLN A 188 -0.54 1.19 -2.10
C GLN A 188 0.26 0.40 -1.08
N ILE A 189 0.56 -0.85 -1.40
CA ILE A 189 1.36 -1.73 -0.57
C ILE A 189 2.67 -2.00 -1.30
N THR A 190 3.79 -1.67 -0.66
CA THR A 190 5.13 -1.84 -1.23
C THR A 190 6.07 -2.43 -0.20
N TYR A 191 7.27 -2.84 -0.61
CA TYR A 191 8.34 -3.18 0.31
C TYR A 191 9.33 -2.04 0.42
N LYS A 192 9.73 -1.72 1.64
CA LYS A 192 10.80 -0.77 1.92
C LYS A 192 11.97 -1.52 2.55
N SER A 193 13.11 -1.47 1.88
CA SER A 193 14.40 -1.85 2.44
C SER A 193 15.24 -0.62 2.74
N GLY A 194 15.94 -0.58 3.86
CA GLY A 194 16.88 0.52 4.13
C GLY A 194 17.78 0.27 5.33
N TRP A 195 18.88 1.01 5.39
CA TRP A 195 19.91 0.85 6.42
C TRP A 195 19.46 1.30 7.82
N ASP A 196 18.55 2.28 7.88
CA ASP A 196 18.07 2.91 9.11
C ASP A 196 16.59 2.61 9.40
N VAL A 197 15.98 1.69 8.65
CA VAL A 197 14.56 1.32 8.80
C VAL A 197 14.47 -0.20 8.95
N SER A 198 13.49 -0.67 9.73
CA SER A 198 13.13 -2.08 9.70
C SER A 198 12.64 -2.42 8.28
N ASP A 199 13.34 -3.34 7.65
CA ASP A 199 12.97 -3.91 6.37
C ASP A 199 11.57 -4.53 6.47
N GLY A 200 10.67 -4.19 5.56
CA GLY A 200 9.32 -4.71 5.64
C GLY A 200 8.33 -4.16 4.62
N ASN A 201 7.13 -4.74 4.64
CA ASN A 201 6.03 -4.28 3.83
C ASN A 201 5.45 -2.99 4.46
N ILE A 202 5.10 -2.04 3.63
CA ILE A 202 4.48 -0.78 4.05
C ILE A 202 3.18 -0.58 3.30
N ILE A 203 2.20 -0.02 3.99
CA ILE A 203 0.97 0.49 3.43
C ILE A 203 1.06 2.02 3.31
N ARG A 204 0.64 2.55 2.16
CA ARG A 204 0.58 3.97 1.88
C ARG A 204 -0.82 4.36 1.43
N ILE A 205 -1.29 5.48 1.95
CA ILE A 205 -2.60 6.07 1.67
C ILE A 205 -2.36 7.43 0.99
N PRO A 206 -2.34 7.50 -0.35
CA PRO A 206 -2.00 8.72 -1.08
C PRO A 206 -2.80 9.97 -0.63
N GLU A 207 -4.04 9.78 -0.20
CA GLU A 207 -4.92 10.83 0.30
C GLU A 207 -4.40 11.53 1.56
N PHE A 208 -3.58 10.86 2.38
CA PHE A 208 -3.01 11.42 3.60
C PHE A 208 -1.70 12.20 3.36
N GLY A 209 -1.25 12.30 2.10
CA GLY A 209 -0.04 13.03 1.75
C GLY A 209 1.23 12.37 2.29
N THR A 210 2.19 13.14 2.81
CA THR A 210 3.45 12.60 3.35
C THR A 210 3.43 12.44 4.87
N GLY A 211 2.31 12.73 5.54
CA GLY A 211 2.17 12.65 6.99
C GLY A 211 1.58 11.31 7.41
N THR A 212 0.55 11.39 8.26
CA THR A 212 -0.16 10.29 8.92
C THR A 212 -0.16 8.98 8.13
N VAL A 213 0.18 7.87 8.77
CA VAL A 213 0.43 6.53 8.18
C VAL A 213 1.68 6.48 7.29
N ASN A 214 1.89 7.46 6.42
CA ASN A 214 2.85 7.41 5.32
C ASN A 214 4.29 7.79 5.70
N ASP A 215 4.49 8.33 6.90
CA ASP A 215 5.76 8.67 7.53
C ASP A 215 6.34 7.53 8.39
N VAL A 216 5.51 6.56 8.78
CA VAL A 216 5.92 5.36 9.51
C VAL A 216 6.61 4.35 8.57
N ASN A 217 7.69 3.75 9.06
CA ASN A 217 8.41 2.68 8.36
C ASN A 217 7.92 1.32 8.88
N ASN A 218 7.68 0.36 7.97
CA ASN A 218 7.14 -0.97 8.27
C ASN A 218 5.82 -0.94 9.06
N ASN A 219 4.79 -0.34 8.45
CA ASN A 219 3.47 -0.12 9.03
C ASN A 219 2.40 -1.11 8.52
N LEU A 220 2.81 -2.30 8.10
CA LEU A 220 1.88 -3.37 7.69
C LEU A 220 2.24 -4.69 8.36
N ILE A 221 2.24 -4.68 9.69
CA ILE A 221 2.39 -5.86 10.55
C ILE A 221 0.99 -6.28 11.03
N ASP A 222 0.07 -6.45 10.09
CA ASP A 222 -1.37 -6.58 10.34
C ASP A 222 -1.85 -8.00 10.69
N GLY A 223 -0.92 -8.95 10.84
CA GLY A 223 -1.25 -10.38 11.02
C GLY A 223 -2.03 -11.00 9.86
N GLY A 224 -2.14 -10.30 8.72
CA GLY A 224 -3.00 -10.68 7.61
C GLY A 224 -4.48 -10.46 7.85
N MET A 225 -4.87 -9.53 8.73
CA MET A 225 -6.27 -9.26 9.05
C MET A 225 -6.90 -8.22 8.11
N LEU A 226 -8.14 -8.47 7.69
CA LEU A 226 -9.00 -7.48 7.05
C LEU A 226 -10.25 -7.26 7.90
N TYR A 227 -10.85 -6.09 7.74
CA TYR A 227 -12.09 -5.70 8.40
C TYR A 227 -13.15 -5.21 7.41
N THR A 228 -14.40 -5.66 7.51
CA THR A 228 -15.53 -5.13 6.74
C THR A 228 -16.62 -4.61 7.68
N PRO A 229 -16.79 -3.29 7.81
CA PRO A 229 -17.76 -2.72 8.76
C PRO A 229 -19.22 -2.84 8.29
N ASP A 230 -19.43 -2.82 6.98
CA ASP A 230 -20.75 -2.59 6.38
C ASP A 230 -20.98 -3.39 5.07
N ASN A 231 -20.11 -4.36 4.76
CA ASN A 231 -20.09 -5.11 3.50
C ASN A 231 -19.85 -4.27 2.22
N GLU A 232 -19.72 -2.95 2.33
CA GLU A 232 -19.36 -2.05 1.23
C GLU A 232 -17.88 -1.65 1.31
N HIS A 233 -17.31 -1.67 2.50
CA HIS A 233 -15.94 -1.29 2.76
C HIS A 233 -15.06 -2.49 3.15
N ILE A 234 -13.78 -2.42 2.74
CA ILE A 234 -12.74 -3.38 3.13
C ILE A 234 -11.54 -2.63 3.69
N CYS A 235 -11.33 -2.77 4.98
CA CYS A 235 -10.37 -2.00 5.75
C CYS A 235 -9.10 -2.79 5.99
N PHE A 236 -7.99 -2.10 5.75
CA PHE A 236 -6.66 -2.53 6.15
C PHE A 236 -6.30 -1.89 7.49
N PHE A 237 -5.30 -2.48 8.14
CA PHE A 237 -4.77 -1.99 9.39
C PHE A 237 -3.34 -1.51 9.18
N PRO A 238 -3.13 -0.21 8.89
CA PRO A 238 -1.85 0.40 9.16
C PRO A 238 -1.46 0.16 10.63
N THR A 239 -0.19 -0.16 10.85
CA THR A 239 0.33 -0.50 12.17
C THR A 239 1.45 0.43 12.60
N ILE A 240 1.54 0.67 13.90
CA ILE A 240 2.69 1.33 14.51
C ILE A 240 3.51 0.24 15.18
N PRO A 241 4.79 0.07 14.82
CA PRO A 241 5.65 -0.86 15.54
C PRO A 241 5.93 -0.29 16.94
N ASP A 242 5.55 -0.98 18.01
CA ASP A 242 5.94 -0.59 19.38
C ASP A 242 7.27 -1.24 19.79
N PRO A 243 8.37 -0.47 19.90
CA PRO A 243 9.64 -1.00 20.39
C PRO A 243 9.70 -1.20 21.92
N PHE A 244 8.72 -0.70 22.70
CA PHE A 244 8.82 -0.58 24.15
C PHE A 244 7.85 -1.45 24.97
N GLY A 245 6.86 -2.13 24.40
CA GLY A 245 6.05 -3.08 25.16
C GLY A 245 4.98 -3.85 24.38
N PRO A 246 4.35 -4.85 25.01
CA PRO A 246 3.20 -5.60 24.50
C PRO A 246 1.90 -4.94 24.94
N SER A 247 1.74 -3.66 24.65
CA SER A 247 0.52 -2.94 24.98
C SER A 247 -0.21 -2.59 23.70
N CYS A 248 -1.14 -3.46 23.32
CA CYS A 248 -2.11 -3.14 22.29
C CYS A 248 -2.91 -1.89 22.68
N ASP A 249 -2.53 -0.76 22.09
CA ASP A 249 -3.25 0.48 22.16
C ASP A 249 -3.59 1.04 20.77
N GLY A 250 -4.55 1.94 20.78
CA GLY A 250 -5.10 2.57 19.58
C GLY A 250 -5.33 4.03 19.87
N SER A 251 -4.25 4.73 20.20
CA SER A 251 -4.28 6.14 20.58
C SER A 251 -3.70 7.08 19.53
N ASP A 252 -3.05 6.54 18.49
CA ASP A 252 -2.41 7.33 17.45
C ASP A 252 -3.21 7.29 16.14
N LYS A 253 -3.22 8.41 15.43
CA LYS A 253 -3.83 8.57 14.10
C LYS A 253 -3.18 7.70 13.02
N ASP A 254 -1.97 7.20 13.23
CA ASP A 254 -1.21 6.40 12.26
C ASP A 254 -1.68 4.95 12.17
N GLY A 255 -2.47 4.47 13.13
CA GLY A 255 -3.01 3.12 13.12
C GLY A 255 -3.11 2.52 14.52
N LEU A 256 -3.32 1.21 14.56
CA LEU A 256 -3.23 0.43 15.79
C LEU A 256 -1.78 -0.02 16.02
N ASP A 257 -1.44 -0.34 17.25
CA ASP A 257 -0.19 -1.05 17.52
C ASP A 257 -0.20 -2.44 16.85
N ASP A 258 0.97 -2.93 16.45
CA ASP A 258 1.09 -4.19 15.71
C ASP A 258 0.70 -5.42 16.53
N ASP A 259 0.86 -5.36 17.85
CA ASP A 259 0.44 -6.39 18.80
C ASP A 259 -1.09 -6.54 18.92
N CYS A 260 -1.86 -5.49 18.62
CA CYS A 260 -3.32 -5.57 18.50
C CYS A 260 -3.78 -6.53 17.41
N LEU A 261 -2.94 -6.74 16.41
CA LEU A 261 -3.23 -7.50 15.19
C LEU A 261 -2.40 -8.79 15.13
N GLY A 262 -1.25 -8.77 15.79
CA GLY A 262 -0.12 -9.63 15.50
C GLY A 262 0.19 -10.66 16.57
N ALA A 263 0.01 -11.93 16.17
CA ALA A 263 0.78 -13.14 16.48
C ALA A 263 0.99 -13.60 17.94
N ASP A 264 1.17 -12.70 18.91
CA ASP A 264 1.36 -13.08 20.30
C ASP A 264 0.00 -13.39 20.94
N LEU A 265 -0.30 -14.69 21.02
CA LEU A 265 -1.51 -15.18 21.69
C LEU A 265 -1.53 -14.90 23.19
N THR A 266 -0.41 -14.44 23.77
CA THR A 266 -0.36 -14.05 25.19
C THR A 266 -1.11 -12.75 25.46
N GLU A 267 -1.35 -11.93 24.42
CA GLU A 267 -2.18 -10.74 24.57
C GLU A 267 -3.67 -11.10 24.57
N ASP A 268 -4.30 -10.86 25.72
CA ASP A 268 -5.72 -11.17 25.95
C ASP A 268 -6.67 -10.38 25.05
N ILE A 269 -6.20 -9.27 24.47
CA ILE A 269 -7.03 -8.28 23.75
C ILE A 269 -6.82 -8.23 22.22
N SER A 270 -5.88 -9.00 21.66
CA SER A 270 -5.64 -8.98 20.21
C SER A 270 -6.85 -9.45 19.39
N ILE A 271 -7.06 -8.88 18.20
CA ILE A 271 -8.17 -9.23 17.29
C ILE A 271 -8.16 -10.72 17.00
N THR A 272 -6.99 -11.27 16.68
CA THR A 272 -6.81 -12.69 16.35
C THR A 272 -7.29 -13.60 17.48
N ARG A 273 -6.94 -13.29 18.73
CA ARG A 273 -7.39 -14.07 19.89
C ARG A 273 -8.88 -13.92 20.12
N GLN A 274 -9.40 -12.69 20.08
CA GLN A 274 -10.82 -12.45 20.30
C GLN A 274 -11.70 -13.12 19.23
N LEU A 275 -11.24 -13.23 17.98
CA LEU A 275 -11.91 -14.01 16.94
C LEU A 275 -11.91 -15.50 17.25
N LYS A 276 -10.75 -16.05 17.65
CA LYS A 276 -10.61 -17.47 18.01
C LYS A 276 -11.49 -17.86 19.20
N GLU A 277 -11.68 -16.94 20.14
CA GLU A 277 -12.55 -17.10 21.30
C GLU A 277 -14.03 -16.84 21.01
N GLY A 278 -14.38 -16.40 19.79
CA GLY A 278 -15.76 -16.07 19.42
C GLY A 278 -16.30 -14.83 20.14
N LYS A 279 -15.43 -13.89 20.52
CA LYS A 279 -15.83 -12.61 21.12
C LYS A 279 -16.15 -11.55 20.04
N LEU A 280 -15.52 -11.66 18.87
CA LEU A 280 -15.73 -10.80 17.70
C LEU A 280 -16.57 -11.49 16.61
N LEU A 281 -17.79 -11.93 16.95
CA LEU A 281 -18.64 -12.72 16.03
C LEU A 281 -19.50 -11.89 15.07
N SER A 282 -19.65 -10.58 15.29
CA SER A 282 -20.43 -9.70 14.40
C SER A 282 -19.99 -8.25 14.53
N CYS A 283 -20.04 -7.48 13.44
CA CYS A 283 -20.17 -6.02 13.51
C CYS A 283 -21.58 -5.75 14.01
N GLY A 284 -21.71 -5.07 15.15
CA GLY A 284 -22.93 -4.37 15.59
C GLY A 284 -24.28 -4.98 15.22
#